data_AF-A0A7M7M730-F1
#
_entry.id   AF-A0A7M7M730-F1
#
_cell.length_a   1.000
_cell.length_b   1.000
_cell.length_c   1.000
_cell.angle_alpha   90.00
_cell.angle_beta   90.00
_cell.angle_gamma   90.00
#
_symmetry.space_group_name_H-M   'P 1'
#
loop_
_entity.id
_entity.type
_entity.pdbx_description
1 polymer ?
#
loop_
_entity_poly.entity_id
_entity_poly.type
_entity_poly.pdbx_seq_one_letter_code
_entity_poly.pdbx_strand_id
1 'polypeptide(L)'
;MSSLKRISLISLFITLFIVSYSEGLNKYSKEANKAKPKTDFSQPSNIKALRELDKPFRMHKLNLVWTKAKHRLTDPKLQSIFSDLKIQDKEEIAYKHYKSDGKDENGLEEARLRKKLIGIMSTYDLLEHFEEVTDPEYLKKPKPFKDVSASRVIKEVFKDKRLNKLWAKAERGGFSHEELEALKEEFNHHQDKIDEYMSLLSEIEDGDPDKHENSLHEKPDILNALENEEEIDNEVPGKKKDYLGKANLLKKKHLDVRSGYDHLEGITAKGPKHREFVEPKVQGLWRMAVEARFSPAELASLKEELMHYETRLLKLRHLHTEAALEAARQGKDYQHNISSETHIKRHASNVEKLHRDIEAKIMQKHVEL
;
A
#
# COMPACT_ATOMS: atom_id res chain seq x y z
N MET A 1 -71.48 14.59 42.08
CA MET A 1 -70.14 14.34 42.66
C MET A 1 -69.80 12.85 42.87
N SER A 2 -70.72 11.89 42.75
CA SER A 2 -70.46 10.46 43.01
C SER A 2 -69.83 9.69 41.83
N SER A 3 -70.14 10.06 40.58
CA SER A 3 -69.65 9.34 39.38
C SER A 3 -68.15 9.53 39.13
N LEU A 4 -67.63 10.76 39.25
CA LEU A 4 -66.20 11.05 39.10
C LEU A 4 -65.31 10.32 40.13
N LYS A 5 -65.79 10.18 41.38
CA LYS A 5 -65.07 9.42 42.41
C LYS A 5 -65.01 7.93 42.08
N ARG A 6 -66.08 7.36 41.49
CA ARG A 6 -66.11 5.95 41.05
C ARG A 6 -65.16 5.70 39.88
N ILE A 7 -65.11 6.60 38.90
CA ILE A 7 -64.20 6.50 37.75
C ILE A 7 -62.74 6.59 38.20
N SER A 8 -62.42 7.48 39.15
CA SER A 8 -61.08 7.60 39.73
C SER A 8 -60.67 6.35 40.51
N LEU A 9 -61.59 5.73 41.26
CA LEU A 9 -61.34 4.49 41.99
C LEU A 9 -61.12 3.30 41.05
N ILE A 10 -61.90 3.22 39.98
CA ILE A 10 -61.73 2.17 38.94
C ILE A 10 -60.39 2.36 38.23
N SER A 11 -60.02 3.59 37.87
CA SER A 11 -58.72 3.89 37.28
C SER A 11 -57.56 3.52 38.21
N LEU A 12 -57.68 3.79 39.52
CA LEU A 12 -56.69 3.39 40.51
C LEU A 12 -56.56 1.87 40.59
N PHE A 13 -57.69 1.14 40.62
CA PHE A 13 -57.69 -0.32 40.62
C PHE A 13 -57.08 -0.92 39.36
N ILE A 14 -57.36 -0.34 38.19
CA ILE A 14 -56.76 -0.76 36.92
C ILE A 14 -55.25 -0.52 36.94
N THR A 15 -54.77 0.63 37.43
CA THR A 15 -53.33 0.89 37.54
C THR A 15 -52.65 -0.07 38.53
N LEU A 16 -53.30 -0.40 39.65
CA LEU A 16 -52.80 -1.39 40.61
C LEU A 16 -52.76 -2.79 40.00
N PHE A 17 -53.77 -3.17 39.21
CA PHE A 17 -53.77 -4.44 38.48
C PHE A 17 -52.65 -4.52 37.43
N ILE A 18 -52.39 -3.44 36.70
CA ILE A 18 -51.31 -3.37 35.71
C ILE A 18 -49.94 -3.48 36.38
N VAL A 19 -49.74 -2.84 37.54
CA VAL A 19 -48.48 -2.96 38.31
C VAL A 19 -48.33 -4.37 38.89
N SER A 20 -49.41 -5.00 39.34
CA SER A 20 -49.40 -6.38 39.86
C SER A 20 -49.03 -7.41 38.80
N TYR A 21 -49.49 -7.22 37.55
CA TYR A 21 -49.16 -8.08 36.41
C TYR A 21 -47.84 -7.71 35.74
N SER A 22 -47.22 -6.58 36.10
CA SER A 22 -45.84 -6.28 35.71
C SER A 22 -44.88 -7.09 36.58
N GLU A 23 -44.80 -8.40 36.29
CA GLU A 23 -43.66 -9.21 36.70
C GLU A 23 -42.42 -8.60 36.04
N GLY A 24 -41.74 -7.71 36.78
CA GLY A 24 -40.45 -7.19 36.39
C GLY A 24 -39.46 -8.36 36.36
N LEU A 25 -39.32 -9.01 35.20
CA LEU A 25 -38.28 -9.99 34.92
C LEU A 25 -36.92 -9.28 35.02
N ASN A 26 -36.43 -9.20 36.24
CA ASN A 26 -35.16 -8.60 36.55
C ASN A 26 -34.07 -9.51 35.97
N LYS A 27 -33.31 -9.01 34.98
CA LYS A 27 -32.24 -9.75 34.26
C LYS A 27 -31.19 -10.37 35.20
N TYR A 28 -31.16 -9.96 36.47
CA TYR A 28 -30.21 -10.38 37.49
C TYR A 28 -30.85 -11.18 38.65
N SER A 29 -32.04 -11.75 38.46
CA SER A 29 -32.64 -12.65 39.46
C SER A 29 -31.88 -13.99 39.51
N LYS A 30 -31.67 -14.51 40.73
CA LYS A 30 -31.07 -15.84 40.98
C LYS A 30 -31.80 -16.97 40.26
N GLU A 31 -33.08 -16.78 39.93
CA GLU A 31 -33.88 -17.75 39.17
C GLU A 31 -33.65 -17.71 37.66
N ALA A 32 -33.32 -16.53 37.10
CA ALA A 32 -32.95 -16.39 35.70
C ALA A 32 -31.56 -16.98 35.38
N ASN A 33 -30.69 -17.10 36.40
CA ASN A 33 -29.35 -17.69 36.31
C ASN A 33 -29.31 -19.21 36.58
N LYS A 34 -30.44 -19.86 36.87
CA LYS A 34 -30.50 -21.32 36.95
C LYS A 34 -30.53 -21.87 35.53
N ALA A 35 -29.65 -22.84 35.24
CA ALA A 35 -29.63 -23.51 33.96
C ALA A 35 -31.02 -24.13 33.68
N LYS A 36 -31.66 -23.70 32.58
CA LYS A 36 -32.96 -24.25 32.18
C LYS A 36 -32.83 -25.77 31.99
N PRO A 37 -33.78 -26.59 32.49
CA PRO A 37 -33.77 -28.03 32.29
C PRO A 37 -33.82 -28.34 30.79
N LYS A 38 -32.99 -29.30 30.35
CA LYS A 38 -32.86 -29.72 28.96
C LYS A 38 -34.22 -30.24 28.47
N THR A 39 -34.91 -29.48 27.63
CA THR A 39 -36.09 -29.94 26.89
C THR A 39 -35.66 -30.85 25.75
N ASP A 40 -36.53 -31.77 25.35
CA ASP A 40 -36.33 -32.81 24.30
C ASP A 40 -35.98 -32.29 22.89
N PHE A 41 -35.91 -30.97 22.72
CA PHE A 41 -35.41 -30.27 21.51
C PHE A 41 -33.93 -29.81 21.61
N SER A 42 -33.22 -30.25 22.65
CA SER A 42 -31.78 -30.09 22.79
C SER A 42 -31.03 -30.85 21.68
N GLN A 43 -30.31 -30.12 20.82
CA GLN A 43 -29.37 -30.64 19.81
C GLN A 43 -28.63 -31.90 20.33
N PRO A 44 -28.65 -33.03 19.60
CA PRO A 44 -28.02 -34.26 20.06
C PRO A 44 -26.53 -34.01 20.34
N SER A 45 -26.06 -34.44 21.51
CA SER A 45 -24.70 -34.26 22.04
C SER A 45 -23.58 -34.65 21.07
N ASN A 46 -23.90 -35.47 20.07
CA ASN A 46 -22.98 -35.96 19.04
C ASN A 46 -22.54 -34.88 18.02
N ILE A 47 -23.31 -33.79 17.87
CA ILE A 47 -23.03 -32.73 16.88
C ILE A 47 -21.87 -31.83 17.31
N LYS A 48 -21.77 -31.52 18.62
CA LYS A 48 -20.62 -30.75 19.15
C LYS A 48 -19.32 -31.53 19.04
N ALA A 49 -19.36 -32.84 19.32
CA ALA A 49 -18.22 -33.74 19.16
C ALA A 49 -17.74 -33.82 17.69
N LEU A 50 -18.65 -33.76 16.70
CA LEU A 50 -18.28 -33.74 15.28
C LEU A 50 -17.47 -32.50 14.89
N ARG A 51 -17.82 -31.32 15.43
CA ARG A 51 -17.03 -30.09 15.17
C ARG A 51 -15.66 -30.13 15.82
N GLU A 52 -15.47 -30.88 16.90
CA GLU A 52 -14.18 -30.97 17.63
C GLU A 52 -13.17 -31.90 16.95
N LEU A 53 -13.57 -32.71 15.97
CA LEU A 53 -12.67 -33.58 15.22
C LEU A 53 -11.73 -32.76 14.31
N ASP A 54 -10.46 -32.66 14.73
CA ASP A 54 -9.37 -32.14 13.91
C ASP A 54 -8.83 -33.26 13.02
N LYS A 55 -9.06 -33.16 11.70
CA LYS A 55 -8.62 -34.10 10.65
C LYS A 55 -9.21 -35.53 10.74
N PRO A 56 -10.53 -35.70 10.55
CA PRO A 56 -11.17 -37.01 10.62
C PRO A 56 -10.90 -37.95 9.44
N PHE A 57 -10.34 -37.47 8.32
CA PHE A 57 -10.10 -38.26 7.11
C PHE A 57 -8.60 -38.57 6.92
N ARG A 58 -8.28 -39.70 6.29
CA ARG A 58 -6.88 -40.06 5.99
C ARG A 58 -6.33 -39.22 4.84
N MET A 59 -7.18 -38.81 3.91
CA MET A 59 -6.79 -37.99 2.79
C MET A 59 -6.75 -36.49 3.12
N HIS A 60 -5.64 -35.81 2.82
CA HIS A 60 -5.48 -34.39 3.10
C HIS A 60 -6.48 -33.48 2.35
N LYS A 61 -6.77 -33.77 1.07
CA LYS A 61 -7.77 -33.01 0.28
C LYS A 61 -9.16 -33.01 0.93
N LEU A 62 -9.57 -34.14 1.53
CA LEU A 62 -10.86 -34.26 2.22
C LEU A 62 -10.84 -33.52 3.57
N ASN A 63 -9.71 -33.52 4.27
CA ASN A 63 -9.54 -32.69 5.48
C ASN A 63 -9.63 -31.18 5.19
N LEU A 64 -9.12 -30.71 4.03
CA LEU A 64 -9.28 -29.31 3.64
C LEU A 64 -10.75 -28.96 3.37
N VAL A 65 -11.48 -29.84 2.67
CA VAL A 65 -12.93 -29.67 2.45
C VAL A 65 -13.67 -29.71 3.79
N TRP A 66 -13.29 -30.59 4.71
CA TRP A 66 -13.88 -30.68 6.05
C TRP A 66 -13.70 -29.40 6.87
N THR A 67 -12.50 -28.82 6.89
CA THR A 67 -12.25 -27.55 7.59
C THR A 67 -13.12 -26.44 7.00
N LYS A 68 -13.25 -26.37 5.68
CA LYS A 68 -14.14 -25.40 5.01
C LYS A 68 -15.60 -25.64 5.38
N ALA A 69 -16.06 -26.89 5.36
CA ALA A 69 -17.41 -27.29 5.71
C ALA A 69 -17.77 -26.94 7.16
N LYS A 70 -16.84 -27.16 8.11
CA LYS A 70 -17.01 -26.82 9.54
C LYS A 70 -17.33 -25.34 9.77
N HIS A 71 -16.76 -24.45 8.96
CA HIS A 71 -16.99 -23.01 9.07
C HIS A 71 -18.21 -22.51 8.30
N ARG A 72 -18.60 -23.18 7.21
CA ARG A 72 -19.68 -22.69 6.32
C ARG A 72 -21.03 -23.37 6.49
N LEU A 73 -21.07 -24.63 6.95
CA LEU A 73 -22.31 -25.42 6.98
C LEU A 73 -22.98 -25.46 8.36
N THR A 74 -24.31 -25.59 8.33
CA THR A 74 -25.13 -25.86 9.52
C THR A 74 -24.95 -27.30 9.99
N ASP A 75 -25.20 -27.55 11.27
CA ASP A 75 -25.00 -28.85 11.91
C ASP A 75 -25.61 -30.08 11.19
N PRO A 76 -26.87 -30.06 10.68
CA PRO A 76 -27.41 -31.21 9.95
C PRO A 76 -26.72 -31.43 8.59
N LYS A 77 -26.38 -30.36 7.88
CA LYS A 77 -25.62 -30.44 6.62
C LYS A 77 -24.18 -30.92 6.86
N LEU A 78 -23.60 -30.54 8.01
CA LEU A 78 -22.27 -30.96 8.43
C LEU A 78 -22.20 -32.46 8.71
N GLN A 79 -23.25 -33.05 9.29
CA GLN A 79 -23.33 -34.50 9.48
C GLN A 79 -23.47 -35.24 8.15
N SER A 80 -24.28 -34.72 7.22
CA SER A 80 -24.48 -35.30 5.89
C SER A 80 -23.20 -35.31 5.06
N ILE A 81 -22.49 -34.18 4.99
CA ILE A 81 -21.21 -34.11 4.28
C ILE A 81 -20.13 -34.97 4.96
N PHE A 82 -20.18 -35.14 6.28
CA PHE A 82 -19.26 -36.02 7.00
C PHE A 82 -19.41 -37.48 6.55
N SER A 83 -20.63 -37.99 6.41
CA SER A 83 -20.87 -39.34 5.87
C SER A 83 -20.39 -39.47 4.42
N ASP A 84 -20.66 -38.47 3.58
CA ASP A 84 -20.28 -38.49 2.16
C ASP A 84 -18.76 -38.48 1.98
N LEU A 85 -18.06 -37.61 2.71
CA LEU A 85 -16.60 -37.54 2.72
C LEU A 85 -15.97 -38.81 3.29
N LYS A 86 -16.62 -39.49 4.24
CA LYS A 86 -16.12 -40.77 4.80
C LYS A 86 -16.21 -41.91 3.79
N ILE A 87 -17.29 -41.96 3.02
CA ILE A 87 -17.46 -42.92 1.92
C ILE A 87 -16.39 -42.64 0.85
N GLN A 88 -16.19 -41.37 0.51
CA GLN A 88 -15.18 -40.97 -0.45
C GLN A 88 -13.75 -41.27 0.01
N ASP A 89 -13.40 -41.07 1.29
CA ASP A 89 -12.08 -41.42 1.84
C ASP A 89 -11.80 -42.92 1.66
N LYS A 90 -12.79 -43.78 1.90
CA LYS A 90 -12.67 -45.23 1.70
C LYS A 90 -12.44 -45.58 0.22
N GLU A 91 -13.20 -44.98 -0.68
CA GLU A 91 -13.05 -45.20 -2.13
C GLU A 91 -11.71 -44.71 -2.67
N GLU A 92 -11.23 -43.57 -2.18
CA GLU A 92 -9.93 -43.00 -2.56
C GLU A 92 -8.75 -43.86 -2.08
N ILE A 93 -8.86 -44.46 -0.89
CA ILE A 93 -7.86 -45.41 -0.39
C ILE A 93 -7.88 -46.68 -1.25
N ALA A 94 -9.07 -47.22 -1.54
CA ALA A 94 -9.20 -48.39 -2.42
C ALA A 94 -8.64 -48.11 -3.82
N TYR A 95 -8.88 -46.92 -4.35
CA TYR A 95 -8.33 -46.47 -5.62
C TYR A 95 -6.81 -46.35 -5.59
N LYS A 96 -6.20 -45.86 -4.51
CA LYS A 96 -4.73 -45.84 -4.39
C LYS A 96 -4.12 -47.24 -4.47
N HIS A 97 -4.75 -48.23 -3.84
CA HIS A 97 -4.33 -49.63 -3.97
C HIS A 97 -4.56 -50.17 -5.39
N TYR A 98 -5.71 -49.85 -5.99
CA TYR A 98 -6.02 -50.23 -7.37
C TYR A 98 -5.05 -49.61 -8.40
N LYS A 99 -4.62 -48.36 -8.16
CA LYS A 99 -3.64 -47.63 -8.97
C LYS A 99 -2.23 -48.18 -8.79
N SER A 100 -1.83 -48.56 -7.56
CA SER A 100 -0.53 -49.21 -7.33
C SER A 100 -0.42 -50.58 -8.02
N ASP A 101 -1.54 -51.27 -8.19
CA ASP A 101 -1.63 -52.52 -8.95
C ASP A 101 -1.55 -52.32 -10.48
N GLY A 102 -1.49 -51.07 -10.97
CA GLY A 102 -1.39 -50.74 -12.38
C GLY A 102 -2.67 -50.98 -13.20
N LYS A 103 -3.82 -51.19 -12.53
CA LYS A 103 -5.08 -51.58 -13.19
C LYS A 103 -5.91 -50.40 -13.74
N ASP A 104 -5.38 -49.18 -13.71
CA ASP A 104 -6.03 -47.96 -14.22
C ASP A 104 -5.11 -47.19 -15.20
N GLU A 105 -4.86 -47.77 -16.37
CA GLU A 105 -4.02 -47.14 -17.40
C GLU A 105 -4.69 -45.91 -18.05
N ASN A 106 -6.02 -45.89 -18.11
CA ASN A 106 -6.79 -44.84 -18.77
C ASN A 106 -7.23 -43.69 -17.82
N GLY A 107 -6.98 -43.81 -16.51
CA GLY A 107 -7.34 -42.80 -15.52
C GLY A 107 -8.85 -42.58 -15.35
N LEU A 108 -9.68 -43.52 -15.80
CA LEU A 108 -11.14 -43.39 -15.81
C LEU A 108 -11.72 -43.41 -14.40
N GLU A 109 -11.19 -44.29 -13.55
CA GLU A 109 -11.60 -44.36 -12.14
C GLU A 109 -11.12 -43.14 -11.35
N GLU A 110 -9.96 -42.58 -11.68
CA GLU A 110 -9.50 -41.31 -11.09
C GLU A 110 -10.46 -40.17 -11.43
N ALA A 111 -10.82 -40.04 -12.71
CA ALA A 111 -11.73 -39.01 -13.19
C ALA A 111 -13.12 -39.18 -12.55
N ARG A 112 -13.59 -40.41 -12.38
CA ARG A 112 -14.86 -40.72 -11.70
C ARG A 112 -14.85 -40.25 -10.25
N LEU A 113 -13.79 -40.55 -9.49
CA LEU A 113 -13.65 -40.11 -8.09
C LEU A 113 -13.53 -38.59 -7.95
N ARG A 114 -12.79 -37.94 -8.86
CA ARG A 114 -12.70 -36.48 -8.92
C ARG A 114 -14.07 -35.85 -9.20
N LYS A 115 -14.81 -36.36 -10.19
CA LYS A 115 -16.18 -35.89 -10.49
C LYS A 115 -17.11 -36.09 -9.30
N LYS A 116 -16.98 -37.21 -8.58
CA LYS A 116 -17.75 -37.47 -7.35
C LYS A 116 -17.41 -36.46 -6.24
N LEU A 117 -16.12 -36.11 -6.05
CA LEU A 117 -15.71 -35.07 -5.09
C LEU A 117 -16.32 -33.71 -5.44
N ILE A 118 -16.22 -33.32 -6.71
CA ILE A 118 -16.76 -32.06 -7.22
C ILE A 118 -18.29 -32.04 -7.04
N GLY A 119 -18.96 -33.16 -7.32
CA GLY A 119 -20.40 -33.31 -7.08
C GLY A 119 -20.76 -33.09 -5.62
N ILE A 120 -20.06 -33.73 -4.68
CA ILE A 120 -20.26 -33.53 -3.23
C ILE A 120 -20.04 -32.04 -2.88
N MET A 121 -18.94 -31.45 -3.32
CA MET A 121 -18.66 -30.03 -3.04
C MET A 121 -19.72 -29.09 -3.62
N SER A 122 -20.26 -29.38 -4.81
CA SER A 122 -21.35 -28.62 -5.43
C SER A 122 -22.67 -28.79 -4.69
N THR A 123 -23.03 -30.01 -4.25
CA THR A 123 -24.29 -30.23 -3.50
C THR A 123 -24.36 -29.48 -2.16
N TYR A 124 -23.20 -29.11 -1.60
CA TYR A 124 -23.08 -28.36 -0.35
C TYR A 124 -22.59 -26.92 -0.55
N ASP A 125 -22.59 -26.38 -1.79
CA ASP A 125 -22.16 -25.02 -2.15
C ASP A 125 -20.74 -24.65 -1.65
N LEU A 126 -19.80 -25.60 -1.71
CA LEU A 126 -18.40 -25.43 -1.31
C LEU A 126 -17.46 -25.09 -2.48
N LEU A 127 -18.01 -24.81 -3.67
CA LEU A 127 -17.28 -24.69 -4.95
C LEU A 127 -16.95 -23.23 -5.38
N GLU A 128 -17.48 -22.20 -4.71
CA GLU A 128 -17.39 -20.78 -5.14
C GLU A 128 -15.98 -20.22 -5.40
N HIS A 129 -14.91 -20.85 -4.91
CA HIS A 129 -13.52 -20.38 -5.09
C HIS A 129 -12.75 -21.12 -6.18
N PHE A 130 -13.41 -21.89 -7.05
CA PHE A 130 -12.73 -22.57 -8.16
C PHE A 130 -12.95 -21.92 -9.52
N GLU A 131 -14.06 -21.23 -9.75
CA GLU A 131 -14.26 -20.50 -11.01
C GLU A 131 -13.25 -19.36 -11.18
N GLU A 132 -12.87 -18.71 -10.07
CA GLU A 132 -11.96 -17.55 -10.03
C GLU A 132 -10.45 -17.90 -10.20
N VAL A 133 -10.10 -19.20 -10.19
CA VAL A 133 -8.69 -19.68 -10.23
C VAL A 133 -8.26 -20.12 -11.63
N THR A 134 -9.20 -20.22 -12.57
CA THR A 134 -8.92 -20.61 -13.97
C THR A 134 -8.35 -19.46 -14.80
N ASP A 135 -8.49 -18.22 -14.33
CA ASP A 135 -7.99 -17.02 -15.01
C ASP A 135 -6.56 -16.67 -14.54
N PRO A 136 -5.55 -16.69 -15.43
CA PRO A 136 -4.16 -16.41 -15.08
C PRO A 136 -3.89 -14.98 -14.59
N GLU A 137 -4.85 -14.05 -14.75
CA GLU A 137 -4.75 -12.67 -14.26
C GLU A 137 -4.79 -12.55 -12.73
N TYR A 138 -5.53 -13.44 -12.04
CA TYR A 138 -5.77 -13.29 -10.60
C TYR A 138 -4.72 -13.94 -9.69
N LEU A 139 -3.69 -14.59 -10.26
CA LEU A 139 -2.52 -15.08 -9.51
C LEU A 139 -1.61 -13.94 -9.00
N LYS A 140 -1.85 -12.68 -9.41
CA LYS A 140 -1.10 -11.51 -8.93
C LYS A 140 -1.73 -10.91 -7.66
N LYS A 141 -1.30 -11.45 -6.52
CA LYS A 141 -1.32 -10.90 -5.13
C LYS A 141 -2.70 -10.70 -4.46
N PRO A 142 -2.86 -11.10 -3.18
CA PRO A 142 -4.09 -10.83 -2.43
C PRO A 142 -4.23 -9.32 -2.15
N LYS A 143 -5.40 -8.75 -2.49
CA LYS A 143 -5.75 -7.36 -2.15
C LYS A 143 -5.81 -7.23 -0.62
N PRO A 144 -5.08 -6.28 0.00
CA PRO A 144 -5.20 -6.05 1.44
C PRO A 144 -6.60 -5.48 1.75
N PHE A 145 -7.20 -6.02 2.81
CA PHE A 145 -8.46 -5.58 3.40
C PHE A 145 -8.48 -4.05 3.55
N LYS A 146 -9.35 -3.39 2.79
CA LYS A 146 -9.48 -1.93 2.76
C LYS A 146 -10.30 -1.52 3.99
N ASP A 147 -9.62 -1.12 5.07
CA ASP A 147 -10.27 -0.54 6.24
C ASP A 147 -11.13 0.66 5.83
N VAL A 148 -12.44 0.55 6.10
CA VAL A 148 -13.51 1.49 5.70
C VAL A 148 -13.43 2.83 6.46
N SER A 149 -12.49 3.00 7.39
CA SER A 149 -12.38 4.21 8.22
C SER A 149 -11.54 5.37 7.63
N ALA A 150 -10.83 5.15 6.52
CA ALA A 150 -10.14 6.23 5.78
C ALA A 150 -10.93 6.76 4.56
N SER A 151 -12.13 6.22 4.32
CA SER A 151 -13.04 6.64 3.24
C SER A 151 -13.82 7.91 3.59
N ARG A 152 -13.15 8.95 4.11
CA ARG A 152 -13.59 10.30 3.78
C ARG A 152 -13.13 10.48 2.34
N VAL A 153 -14.06 10.30 1.42
CA VAL A 153 -13.99 10.60 -0.01
C VAL A 153 -12.90 11.63 -0.29
N ILE A 154 -11.66 11.17 -0.46
CA ILE A 154 -10.65 11.97 -1.15
C ILE A 154 -11.21 11.94 -2.55
N LYS A 155 -11.78 13.05 -3.01
CA LYS A 155 -12.17 13.21 -4.41
C LYS A 155 -10.94 12.78 -5.20
N GLU A 156 -11.00 11.64 -5.88
CA GLU A 156 -9.88 11.17 -6.69
C GLU A 156 -9.80 12.14 -7.87
N VAL A 157 -9.01 13.21 -7.70
CA VAL A 157 -8.85 14.26 -8.71
C VAL A 157 -7.99 13.72 -9.85
N PHE A 158 -7.05 12.83 -9.54
CA PHE A 158 -6.09 12.23 -10.48
C PHE A 158 -6.25 10.70 -10.52
N LYS A 159 -5.80 10.07 -11.60
CA LYS A 159 -5.81 8.61 -11.75
C LYS A 159 -4.80 7.95 -10.80
N ASP A 160 -3.64 8.60 -10.58
CA ASP A 160 -2.63 8.08 -9.66
C ASP A 160 -2.95 8.36 -8.19
N LYS A 161 -2.96 7.29 -7.38
CA LYS A 161 -3.13 7.34 -5.92
C LYS A 161 -2.04 8.17 -5.22
N ARG A 162 -0.81 8.17 -5.72
CA ARG A 162 0.30 8.96 -5.15
C ARG A 162 0.08 10.45 -5.37
N LEU A 163 -0.37 10.85 -6.56
CA LEU A 163 -0.75 12.24 -6.84
C LEU A 163 -1.92 12.68 -5.95
N ASN A 164 -2.95 11.86 -5.78
CA ASN A 164 -4.06 12.19 -4.86
C ASN A 164 -3.59 12.42 -3.40
N LYS A 165 -2.58 11.67 -2.93
CA LYS A 165 -1.99 11.90 -1.60
C LYS A 165 -1.24 13.22 -1.51
N LEU A 166 -0.47 13.57 -2.54
CA LEU A 166 0.27 14.83 -2.60
C LEU A 166 -0.69 16.03 -2.74
N TRP A 167 -1.77 15.88 -3.51
CA TRP A 167 -2.82 16.89 -3.62
C TRP A 167 -3.53 17.14 -2.29
N ALA A 168 -3.92 16.08 -1.57
CA ALA A 168 -4.49 16.21 -0.23
C ALA A 168 -3.51 16.79 0.82
N LYS A 169 -2.19 16.73 0.55
CA LYS A 169 -1.17 17.41 1.35
C LYS A 169 -1.09 18.89 0.98
N ALA A 170 -1.19 19.22 -0.31
CA ALA A 170 -1.27 20.60 -0.78
C ALA A 170 -2.51 21.33 -0.26
N GLU A 171 -3.70 20.76 -0.38
CA GLU A 171 -4.94 21.38 0.13
C GLU A 171 -4.85 21.71 1.63
N ARG A 172 -4.17 20.87 2.41
CA ARG A 172 -3.90 21.11 3.85
C ARG A 172 -2.74 22.08 4.11
N GLY A 173 -1.92 22.35 3.11
CA GLY A 173 -0.74 23.23 3.16
C GLY A 173 -1.08 24.72 3.24
N GLY A 174 -2.33 25.09 2.95
CA GLY A 174 -2.83 26.47 3.07
C GLY A 174 -2.42 27.41 1.93
N PHE A 175 -2.10 26.87 0.75
CA PHE A 175 -1.79 27.63 -0.47
C PHE A 175 -2.93 28.58 -0.84
N SER A 176 -2.58 29.68 -1.51
CA SER A 176 -3.56 30.57 -2.15
C SER A 176 -4.34 29.83 -3.23
N HIS A 177 -5.53 30.32 -3.59
CA HIS A 177 -6.35 29.68 -4.62
C HIS A 177 -5.64 29.66 -6.00
N GLU A 178 -4.95 30.74 -6.35
CA GLU A 178 -4.16 30.86 -7.59
C GLU A 178 -2.97 29.88 -7.59
N GLU A 179 -2.29 29.75 -6.46
CA GLU A 179 -1.19 28.79 -6.28
C GLU A 179 -1.68 27.34 -6.38
N LEU A 180 -2.87 27.04 -5.84
CA LEU A 180 -3.49 25.72 -5.95
C LEU A 180 -3.88 25.40 -7.39
N GLU A 181 -4.36 26.37 -8.16
CA GLU A 181 -4.72 26.17 -9.56
C GLU A 181 -3.47 25.91 -10.42
N ALA A 182 -2.41 26.70 -10.25
CA ALA A 182 -1.12 26.45 -10.90
C ALA A 182 -0.53 25.09 -10.49
N LEU A 183 -0.60 24.73 -9.20
CA LEU A 183 -0.15 23.41 -8.74
C LEU A 183 -0.99 22.28 -9.34
N LYS A 184 -2.30 22.49 -9.53
CA LYS A 184 -3.18 21.50 -10.16
C LYS A 184 -2.81 21.28 -11.62
N GLU A 185 -2.45 22.34 -12.35
CA GLU A 185 -1.95 22.27 -13.73
C GLU A 185 -0.65 21.44 -13.79
N GLU A 186 0.31 21.70 -12.90
CA GLU A 186 1.54 20.90 -12.78
C GLU A 186 1.26 19.41 -12.47
N PHE A 187 0.29 19.12 -11.59
CA PHE A 187 -0.12 17.75 -11.31
C PHE A 187 -0.77 17.07 -12.52
N ASN A 188 -1.56 17.79 -13.32
CA ASN A 188 -2.13 17.27 -14.56
C ASN A 188 -1.02 16.94 -15.57
N HIS A 189 -0.07 17.85 -15.77
CA HIS A 189 1.09 17.59 -16.63
C HIS A 189 1.92 16.40 -16.16
N HIS A 190 2.00 16.17 -14.85
CA HIS A 190 2.65 14.98 -14.33
C HIS A 190 1.83 13.70 -14.56
N GLN A 191 0.50 13.77 -14.46
CA GLN A 191 -0.39 12.67 -14.83
C GLN A 191 -0.22 12.30 -16.31
N ASP A 192 -0.12 13.28 -17.21
CA ASP A 192 0.11 13.05 -18.64
C ASP A 192 1.44 12.34 -18.89
N LYS A 193 2.52 12.71 -18.16
CA LYS A 193 3.82 12.02 -18.22
C LYS A 193 3.75 10.58 -17.74
N ILE A 194 2.95 10.31 -16.70
CA ILE A 194 2.73 8.95 -16.21
C ILE A 194 1.96 8.14 -17.25
N ASP A 195 0.91 8.71 -17.83
CA ASP A 195 0.10 8.04 -18.86
C ASP A 195 0.95 7.72 -20.11
N GLU A 196 1.83 8.63 -20.53
CA GLU A 196 2.81 8.39 -21.61
C GLU A 196 3.78 7.26 -21.24
N TYR A 197 4.31 7.26 -20.01
CA TYR A 197 5.19 6.19 -19.52
C TYR A 197 4.48 4.83 -19.50
N MET A 198 3.23 4.78 -19.05
CA MET A 198 2.44 3.55 -19.04
C MET A 198 2.12 3.06 -20.44
N SER A 199 1.84 3.96 -21.38
CA SER A 199 1.64 3.63 -22.80
C SER A 199 2.91 3.06 -23.45
N LEU A 200 4.09 3.61 -23.13
CA LEU A 200 5.36 3.07 -23.61
C LEU A 200 5.66 1.70 -22.98
N LEU A 201 5.28 1.51 -21.72
CA LEU A 201 5.45 0.24 -21.03
C LEU A 201 4.54 -0.84 -21.64
N SER A 202 3.28 -0.52 -21.93
CA SER A 202 2.38 -1.44 -22.64
C SER A 202 2.88 -1.74 -24.05
N GLU A 203 3.35 -0.75 -24.81
CA GLU A 203 3.93 -0.99 -26.16
C GLU A 203 5.14 -1.94 -26.10
N ILE A 204 5.94 -1.88 -25.04
CA ILE A 204 7.09 -2.78 -24.85
C ILE A 204 6.63 -4.18 -24.39
N GLU A 205 5.62 -4.27 -23.52
CA GLU A 205 5.08 -5.53 -23.01
C GLU A 205 4.29 -6.30 -24.08
N ASP A 206 3.51 -5.61 -24.90
CA ASP A 206 2.77 -6.15 -26.04
C ASP A 206 3.72 -6.68 -27.14
N GLY A 207 4.99 -6.29 -27.09
CA GLY A 207 6.02 -6.72 -28.03
C GLY A 207 5.86 -6.10 -29.42
N ASP A 208 6.90 -6.20 -30.23
CA ASP A 208 6.82 -5.86 -31.65
C ASP A 208 6.00 -6.96 -32.35
N PRO A 209 4.89 -6.65 -33.05
CA PRO A 209 4.07 -7.67 -33.74
C PRO A 209 4.87 -8.49 -34.77
N ASP A 210 6.02 -7.99 -35.22
CA ASP A 210 6.96 -8.68 -36.13
C ASP A 210 7.99 -9.58 -35.41
N LYS A 211 7.93 -9.69 -34.07
CA LYS A 211 8.81 -10.58 -33.30
C LYS A 211 8.18 -11.97 -33.23
N HIS A 212 8.58 -12.83 -34.16
CA HIS A 212 8.14 -14.24 -34.17
C HIS A 212 8.44 -14.93 -32.82
N GLU A 213 7.46 -15.69 -32.30
CA GLU A 213 7.53 -16.46 -31.05
C GLU A 213 8.71 -17.47 -30.99
N ASN A 214 9.40 -17.72 -32.11
CA ASN A 214 10.57 -18.59 -32.21
C ASN A 214 11.92 -17.85 -32.24
N SER A 215 11.98 -16.56 -31.92
CA SER A 215 13.28 -15.88 -31.82
C SER A 215 13.96 -16.22 -30.49
N LEU A 216 15.04 -17.01 -30.56
CA LEU A 216 15.95 -17.30 -29.44
C LEU A 216 16.73 -16.02 -29.06
N HIS A 217 16.08 -15.07 -28.39
CA HIS A 217 16.71 -13.86 -27.87
C HIS A 217 16.46 -13.63 -26.39
N GLU A 218 16.09 -14.68 -25.66
CA GLU A 218 16.19 -14.70 -24.20
C GLU A 218 17.51 -15.35 -23.82
N LYS A 219 18.61 -14.62 -24.02
CA LYS A 219 19.89 -14.96 -23.37
C LYS A 219 20.02 -14.15 -22.08
N PRO A 220 20.35 -14.78 -20.94
CA PRO A 220 20.50 -14.07 -19.68
C PRO A 220 21.70 -13.12 -19.72
N ASP A 221 21.57 -11.95 -19.09
CA ASP A 221 22.53 -10.83 -19.05
C ASP A 221 23.97 -11.19 -18.64
N ILE A 222 24.19 -12.41 -18.12
CA ILE A 222 25.49 -12.94 -17.72
C ILE A 222 26.43 -13.15 -18.93
N LEU A 223 25.88 -13.29 -20.14
CA LEU A 223 26.65 -13.49 -21.38
C LEU A 223 27.08 -12.19 -22.08
N ASN A 224 26.60 -11.02 -21.65
CA ASN A 224 26.91 -9.72 -22.26
C ASN A 224 28.36 -9.25 -22.03
N ALA A 225 29.13 -9.91 -21.15
CA ALA A 225 30.52 -9.53 -20.89
C ALA A 225 31.50 -9.95 -21.99
N LEU A 226 31.13 -10.94 -22.84
CA LEU A 226 31.98 -11.44 -23.92
C LEU A 226 31.65 -10.83 -25.30
N GLU A 227 30.47 -10.21 -25.47
CA GLU A 227 30.04 -9.65 -26.77
C GLU A 227 30.65 -8.26 -27.07
N ASN A 228 31.22 -7.57 -26.07
CA ASN A 228 31.91 -6.29 -26.29
C ASN A 228 33.20 -6.42 -27.12
N GLU A 229 33.79 -7.62 -27.24
CA GLU A 229 35.00 -7.87 -28.08
C GLU A 229 34.66 -8.38 -29.50
N GLU A 230 33.49 -8.98 -29.72
CA GLU A 230 33.04 -9.47 -31.04
C GLU A 230 32.18 -8.43 -31.82
N GLU A 231 31.97 -7.23 -31.24
CA GLU A 231 31.08 -6.18 -31.74
C GLU A 231 31.56 -5.44 -33.02
N ILE A 232 32.69 -5.84 -33.61
CA ILE A 232 33.27 -5.14 -34.77
C ILE A 232 32.69 -5.65 -36.11
N ASP A 233 32.22 -6.90 -36.22
CA ASP A 233 32.02 -7.53 -37.55
C ASP A 233 30.58 -7.97 -37.91
N ASN A 234 29.59 -7.87 -37.02
CA ASN A 234 28.22 -8.32 -37.33
C ASN A 234 27.19 -7.18 -37.25
N GLU A 235 27.28 -6.24 -38.20
CA GLU A 235 26.22 -5.26 -38.45
C GLU A 235 24.97 -5.93 -39.04
N VAL A 236 23.95 -6.16 -38.22
CA VAL A 236 22.54 -6.13 -38.67
C VAL A 236 22.01 -4.74 -38.30
N PRO A 237 22.04 -3.76 -39.23
CA PRO A 237 21.75 -2.36 -38.93
C PRO A 237 20.24 -2.14 -38.92
N GLY A 238 19.63 -1.98 -37.74
CA GLY A 238 18.22 -1.57 -37.62
C GLY A 238 17.61 -2.08 -36.33
N LYS A 239 17.21 -3.36 -36.30
CA LYS A 239 16.35 -3.88 -35.22
C LYS A 239 16.98 -3.84 -33.82
N LYS A 240 18.29 -4.08 -33.64
CA LYS A 240 18.96 -4.02 -32.32
C LYS A 240 19.03 -2.59 -31.74
N LYS A 241 19.16 -1.57 -32.61
CA LYS A 241 19.22 -0.16 -32.19
C LYS A 241 17.87 0.34 -31.67
N ASP A 242 16.78 -0.17 -32.23
CA ASP A 242 15.42 0.23 -31.85
C ASP A 242 15.05 -0.26 -30.45
N TYR A 243 15.39 -1.51 -30.09
CA TYR A 243 15.16 -2.02 -28.73
C TYR A 243 15.99 -1.29 -27.68
N LEU A 244 17.29 -1.08 -27.93
CA LEU A 244 18.15 -0.34 -27.00
C LEU A 244 17.71 1.14 -26.87
N GLY A 245 17.27 1.74 -27.98
CA GLY A 245 16.68 3.07 -28.02
C GLY A 245 15.38 3.16 -27.20
N LYS A 246 14.44 2.22 -27.40
CA LYS A 246 13.19 2.12 -26.63
C LYS A 246 13.46 1.89 -25.14
N ALA A 247 14.41 1.02 -24.79
CA ALA A 247 14.80 0.77 -23.39
C ALA A 247 15.43 2.00 -22.74
N ASN A 248 16.29 2.73 -23.45
CA ASN A 248 16.88 3.99 -22.96
C ASN A 248 15.83 5.09 -22.82
N LEU A 249 14.88 5.17 -23.76
CA LEU A 249 13.74 6.08 -23.68
C LEU A 249 12.87 5.77 -22.45
N LEU A 250 12.58 4.49 -22.20
CA LEU A 250 11.82 4.04 -21.03
C LEU A 250 12.54 4.42 -19.73
N LYS A 251 13.86 4.17 -19.64
CA LYS A 251 14.68 4.58 -18.49
C LYS A 251 14.62 6.09 -18.26
N LYS A 252 14.74 6.88 -19.33
CA LYS A 252 14.66 8.34 -19.27
C LYS A 252 13.29 8.79 -18.76
N LYS A 253 12.20 8.28 -19.34
CA LYS A 253 10.82 8.59 -18.92
C LYS A 253 10.56 8.17 -17.48
N HIS A 254 11.09 7.03 -17.04
CA HIS A 254 11.00 6.60 -15.65
C HIS A 254 11.71 7.57 -14.70
N LEU A 255 12.90 8.05 -15.07
CA LEU A 255 13.63 9.07 -14.32
C LEU A 255 12.86 10.41 -14.30
N ASP A 256 12.25 10.80 -15.42
CA ASP A 256 11.44 12.02 -15.53
C ASP A 256 10.17 11.94 -14.64
N VAL A 257 9.50 10.79 -14.61
CA VAL A 257 8.37 10.53 -13.69
C VAL A 257 8.85 10.57 -12.24
N ARG A 258 9.97 9.93 -11.91
CA ARG A 258 10.50 9.95 -10.54
C ARG A 258 10.88 11.37 -10.09
N SER A 259 11.63 12.09 -10.91
CA SER A 259 12.07 13.47 -10.60
C SER A 259 10.89 14.44 -10.54
N GLY A 260 9.87 14.26 -11.39
CA GLY A 260 8.62 15.01 -11.30
C GLY A 260 7.89 14.77 -9.98
N TYR A 261 7.86 13.52 -9.49
CA TYR A 261 7.34 13.22 -8.15
C TYR A 261 8.10 13.93 -7.04
N ASP A 262 9.43 13.88 -7.07
CA ASP A 262 10.28 14.54 -6.08
C ASP A 262 10.09 16.08 -6.13
N HIS A 263 9.89 16.64 -7.33
CA HIS A 263 9.60 18.05 -7.54
C HIS A 263 8.24 18.46 -6.95
N LEU A 264 7.17 17.73 -7.25
CA LEU A 264 5.84 17.96 -6.69
C LEU A 264 5.82 17.75 -5.18
N GLU A 265 6.51 16.74 -4.67
CA GLU A 265 6.68 16.54 -3.23
C GLU A 265 7.40 17.73 -2.57
N GLY A 266 8.43 18.27 -3.24
CA GLY A 266 9.12 19.49 -2.83
C GLY A 266 8.18 20.69 -2.77
N ILE A 267 7.42 20.98 -3.82
CA ILE A 267 6.48 22.12 -3.85
C ILE A 267 5.38 21.95 -2.80
N THR A 268 4.77 20.77 -2.71
CA THR A 268 3.71 20.49 -1.72
C THR A 268 4.23 20.57 -0.28
N ALA A 269 5.48 20.20 -0.03
CA ALA A 269 6.14 20.35 1.27
C ALA A 269 6.51 21.80 1.58
N LYS A 270 6.79 22.61 0.56
CA LYS A 270 7.06 24.04 0.63
C LYS A 270 5.78 24.89 0.79
N GLY A 271 4.61 24.33 1.13
CA GLY A 271 3.37 25.13 1.30
C GLY A 271 3.54 26.32 2.24
N PRO A 272 2.68 27.35 2.23
CA PRO A 272 2.94 28.68 2.83
C PRO A 272 3.32 28.75 4.32
N LYS A 273 3.25 27.63 5.05
CA LYS A 273 3.85 27.44 6.38
C LYS A 273 5.27 26.87 6.36
N HIS A 274 5.91 26.84 5.19
CA HIS A 274 7.26 26.35 5.04
C HIS A 274 8.15 27.19 5.95
N ARG A 275 9.06 26.50 6.64
CA ARG A 275 10.16 27.18 7.31
C ARG A 275 10.81 28.04 6.23
N GLU A 276 10.86 29.34 6.46
CA GLU A 276 11.31 30.31 5.46
C GLU A 276 12.71 29.99 4.91
N PHE A 277 13.47 29.20 5.68
CA PHE A 277 14.78 28.67 5.34
C PHE A 277 14.78 27.13 5.43
N VAL A 278 15.51 26.45 4.53
CA VAL A 278 15.76 25.00 4.51
C VAL A 278 16.81 24.61 5.55
N GLU A 279 17.87 25.40 5.68
CA GLU A 279 19.02 25.10 6.53
C GLU A 279 18.73 25.35 8.02
N PRO A 280 18.91 24.35 8.92
CA PRO A 280 18.64 24.51 10.35
C PRO A 280 19.41 25.63 11.03
N LYS A 281 20.65 25.90 10.59
CA LYS A 281 21.47 27.00 11.13
C LYS A 281 20.85 28.37 10.84
N VAL A 282 20.36 28.57 9.62
CA VAL A 282 19.70 29.80 9.17
C VAL A 282 18.37 29.98 9.91
N GLN A 283 17.63 28.88 10.11
CA GLN A 283 16.41 28.88 10.94
C GLN A 283 16.69 29.29 12.40
N GLY A 284 17.82 28.84 12.96
CA GLY A 284 18.27 29.24 14.30
C GLY A 284 18.51 30.74 14.39
N LEU A 285 19.29 31.29 13.45
CA LEU A 285 19.56 32.72 13.35
C LEU A 285 18.27 33.53 13.15
N TRP A 286 17.36 33.06 12.29
CA TRP A 286 16.08 33.74 12.07
C TRP A 286 15.20 33.78 13.32
N ARG A 287 15.15 32.69 14.10
CA ARG A 287 14.40 32.67 15.35
C ARG A 287 14.97 33.65 16.37
N MET A 288 16.30 33.66 16.52
CA MET A 288 16.98 34.63 17.37
C MET A 288 16.73 36.06 16.87
N ALA A 289 16.71 36.27 15.55
CA ALA A 289 16.38 37.55 14.96
C ALA A 289 14.93 37.98 15.20
N VAL A 290 13.96 37.08 15.17
CA VAL A 290 12.56 37.42 15.49
C VAL A 290 12.38 37.73 16.98
N GLU A 291 13.16 37.06 17.84
CA GLU A 291 13.18 37.33 19.28
C GLU A 291 13.88 38.66 19.62
N ALA A 292 14.90 39.04 18.85
CA ALA A 292 15.46 40.38 18.88
C ALA A 292 14.42 41.34 18.30
N ARG A 293 14.03 42.37 19.06
CA ARG A 293 12.97 43.32 18.65
C ARG A 293 13.41 44.28 17.54
N PHE A 294 13.75 43.75 16.37
CA PHE A 294 14.09 44.51 15.17
C PHE A 294 12.87 45.27 14.62
N SER A 295 13.13 46.39 13.95
CA SER A 295 12.12 47.06 13.13
C SER A 295 11.70 46.17 11.96
N PRO A 296 10.44 46.23 11.49
CA PRO A 296 9.99 45.44 10.33
C PRO A 296 10.85 45.68 9.07
N ALA A 297 11.40 46.88 8.89
CA ALA A 297 12.30 47.17 7.77
C ALA A 297 13.69 46.52 7.92
N GLU A 298 14.22 46.49 9.14
CA GLU A 298 15.49 45.83 9.46
C GLU A 298 15.38 44.31 9.35
N LEU A 299 14.25 43.77 9.80
CA LEU A 299 13.93 42.35 9.71
C LEU A 299 13.81 41.91 8.24
N ALA A 300 13.25 42.74 7.36
CA ALA A 300 13.23 42.48 5.92
C ALA A 300 14.63 42.48 5.30
N SER A 301 15.49 43.44 5.67
CA SER A 301 16.89 43.47 5.22
C SER A 301 17.68 42.26 5.74
N LEU A 302 17.50 41.88 7.00
CA LEU A 302 18.14 40.70 7.58
C LEU A 302 17.64 39.41 6.93
N LYS A 303 16.36 39.36 6.53
CA LYS A 303 15.81 38.23 5.78
C LYS A 303 16.51 38.06 4.45
N GLU A 304 16.73 39.13 3.70
CA GLU A 304 17.48 39.09 2.43
C GLU A 304 18.93 38.62 2.65
N GLU A 305 19.61 39.12 3.68
CA GLU A 305 20.97 38.67 4.07
C GLU A 305 21.00 37.17 4.40
N LEU A 306 20.02 36.67 5.17
CA LEU A 306 19.88 35.25 5.50
C LEU A 306 19.58 34.38 4.27
N MET A 307 18.78 34.88 3.31
CA MET A 307 18.52 34.19 2.03
C MET A 307 19.80 34.08 1.19
N HIS A 308 20.62 35.13 1.16
CA HIS A 308 21.91 35.09 0.49
C HIS A 308 22.90 34.14 1.18
N TYR A 309 22.92 34.13 2.51
CA TYR A 309 23.72 33.19 3.30
C TYR A 309 23.31 31.74 3.02
N GLU A 310 22.01 31.45 3.02
CA GLU A 310 21.48 30.12 2.68
C GLU A 310 21.87 29.70 1.26
N THR A 311 21.70 30.59 0.27
CA THR A 311 22.07 30.30 -1.13
C THR A 311 23.55 29.93 -1.27
N ARG A 312 24.43 30.66 -0.56
CA ARG A 312 25.86 30.36 -0.55
C ARG A 312 26.18 29.04 0.17
N LEU A 313 25.46 28.72 1.25
CA LEU A 313 25.61 27.46 1.99
C LEU A 313 25.14 26.25 1.16
N LEU A 314 24.03 26.38 0.45
CA LEU A 314 23.57 25.36 -0.51
C LEU A 314 24.57 25.16 -1.66
N LYS A 315 25.13 26.25 -2.20
CA LYS A 315 26.20 26.18 -3.21
C LYS A 315 27.43 25.46 -2.69
N LEU A 316 27.85 25.74 -1.45
CA LEU A 316 28.97 25.03 -0.81
C LEU A 316 28.69 23.52 -0.70
N ARG A 317 27.49 23.14 -0.24
CA ARG A 317 27.09 21.74 -0.13
C ARG A 317 27.09 21.06 -1.50
N HIS A 318 26.59 21.75 -2.53
CA HIS A 318 26.61 21.24 -3.91
C HIS A 318 28.05 20.96 -4.37
N LEU A 319 28.98 21.91 -4.17
CA LEU A 319 30.40 21.72 -4.52
C LEU A 319 31.03 20.53 -3.77
N HIS A 320 30.71 20.34 -2.48
CA HIS A 320 31.17 19.17 -1.73
C HIS A 320 30.60 17.85 -2.29
N THR A 321 29.31 17.84 -2.66
CA THR A 321 28.69 16.64 -3.26
C THR A 321 29.27 16.34 -4.63
N GLU A 322 29.53 17.35 -5.45
CA GLU A 322 30.14 17.21 -6.77
C GLU A 322 31.56 16.64 -6.64
N ALA A 323 32.39 17.21 -5.76
CA ALA A 323 33.73 16.70 -5.49
C ALA A 323 33.71 15.24 -4.99
N ALA A 324 32.74 14.87 -4.16
CA ALA A 324 32.58 13.49 -3.69
C ALA A 324 32.15 12.54 -4.82
N LEU A 325 31.28 12.98 -5.73
CA LEU A 325 30.87 12.21 -6.90
C LEU A 325 32.01 12.04 -7.91
N GLU A 326 32.81 13.09 -8.13
CA GLU A 326 34.02 13.02 -8.95
C GLU A 326 35.02 12.01 -8.38
N ALA A 327 35.27 12.06 -7.07
CA ALA A 327 36.11 11.09 -6.38
C ALA A 327 35.57 9.65 -6.53
N ALA A 328 34.26 9.44 -6.42
CA ALA A 328 33.64 8.15 -6.62
C ALA A 328 33.73 7.65 -8.07
N ARG A 329 33.63 8.55 -9.07
CA ARG A 329 33.76 8.22 -10.50
C ARG A 329 35.18 7.84 -10.91
N GLN A 330 36.19 8.52 -10.38
CA GLN A 330 37.60 8.30 -10.75
C GLN A 330 38.24 7.10 -10.03
N GLY A 331 37.60 6.54 -9.00
CA GLY A 331 38.09 5.35 -8.32
C GLY A 331 39.48 5.52 -7.71
N LYS A 332 40.36 4.52 -7.85
CA LYS A 332 41.73 4.52 -7.27
C LYS A 332 42.69 5.51 -7.95
N ASP A 333 42.33 6.05 -9.11
CA ASP A 333 43.15 6.99 -9.89
C ASP A 333 42.78 8.46 -9.64
N TYR A 334 42.06 8.74 -8.54
CA TYR A 334 41.72 10.11 -8.16
C TYR A 334 42.98 10.94 -7.91
N GLN A 335 43.39 11.71 -8.92
CA GLN A 335 44.32 12.81 -8.73
C GLN A 335 43.56 13.98 -8.11
N HIS A 336 43.84 14.20 -6.83
CA HIS A 336 43.27 15.28 -6.04
C HIS A 336 43.48 16.64 -6.73
N ASN A 337 42.44 17.17 -7.36
CA ASN A 337 42.53 18.47 -8.03
C ASN A 337 42.64 19.59 -6.98
N ILE A 338 43.88 20.02 -6.72
CA ILE A 338 44.20 21.08 -5.74
C ILE A 338 43.40 22.36 -6.04
N SER A 339 43.11 22.65 -7.32
CA SER A 339 42.35 23.83 -7.71
C SER A 339 40.91 23.79 -7.20
N SER A 340 40.20 22.66 -7.35
CA SER A 340 38.81 22.53 -6.89
C SER A 340 38.72 22.58 -5.37
N GLU A 341 39.66 21.96 -4.65
CA GLU A 341 39.69 22.01 -3.19
C GLU A 341 39.98 23.43 -2.66
N THR A 342 40.91 24.17 -3.27
CA THR A 342 41.15 25.57 -2.87
C THR A 342 39.96 26.48 -3.15
N HIS A 343 39.18 26.20 -4.21
CA HIS A 343 37.94 26.92 -4.50
C HIS A 343 36.87 26.61 -3.45
N ILE A 344 36.70 25.34 -3.06
CA ILE A 344 35.79 24.93 -1.98
C ILE A 344 36.19 25.60 -0.65
N LYS A 345 37.48 25.59 -0.28
CA LYS A 345 37.99 26.26 0.93
C LYS A 345 37.70 27.77 0.93
N ARG A 346 37.86 28.44 -0.21
CA ARG A 346 37.51 29.86 -0.36
C ARG A 346 36.02 30.11 -0.15
N HIS A 347 35.15 29.29 -0.75
CA HIS A 347 33.70 29.38 -0.51
C HIS A 347 33.35 29.09 0.95
N ALA A 348 34.00 28.11 1.59
CA ALA A 348 33.79 27.79 3.00
C ALA A 348 34.13 28.99 3.91
N SER A 349 35.30 29.58 3.73
CA SER A 349 35.74 30.76 4.48
C SER A 349 34.79 31.95 4.29
N ASN A 350 34.32 32.20 3.05
CA ASN A 350 33.36 33.27 2.76
C ASN A 350 31.99 33.03 3.42
N VAL A 351 31.51 31.78 3.45
CA VAL A 351 30.26 31.40 4.13
C VAL A 351 30.40 31.54 5.63
N GLU A 352 31.52 31.11 6.21
CA GLU A 352 31.79 31.28 7.65
C GLU A 352 31.89 32.75 8.05
N LYS A 353 32.52 33.60 7.23
CA LYS A 353 32.58 35.03 7.47
C LYS A 353 31.18 35.64 7.51
N LEU A 354 30.34 35.36 6.51
CA LEU A 354 28.96 35.82 6.49
C LEU A 354 28.15 35.32 7.69
N HIS A 355 28.36 34.08 8.11
CA HIS A 355 27.71 33.53 9.29
C HIS A 355 28.04 34.36 10.53
N ARG A 356 29.33 34.63 10.77
CA ARG A 356 29.78 35.44 11.92
C ARG A 356 29.28 36.87 11.86
N ASP A 357 29.27 37.49 10.67
CA ASP A 357 28.79 38.86 10.49
C ASP A 357 27.29 38.97 10.83
N ILE A 358 26.47 38.03 10.35
CA ILE A 358 25.02 37.97 10.64
C ILE A 358 24.75 37.65 12.11
N GLU A 359 25.47 36.67 12.68
CA GLU A 359 25.35 36.31 14.10
C GLU A 359 25.72 37.48 15.01
N ALA A 360 26.82 38.18 14.71
CA ALA A 360 27.24 39.36 15.47
C ALA A 360 26.19 40.49 15.42
N LYS A 361 25.60 40.74 14.24
CA LYS A 361 24.53 41.75 14.05
C LYS A 361 23.28 41.41 14.88
N ILE A 362 22.89 40.14 14.93
CA ILE A 362 21.76 39.66 15.74
C ILE A 362 22.07 39.76 17.25
N MET A 363 23.27 39.34 17.66
CA MET A 363 23.68 39.34 19.07
C MET A 363 23.85 40.77 19.62
N GLN A 364 24.39 41.70 18.84
CA GLN A 364 24.51 43.11 19.25
C GLN A 364 23.15 43.70 19.61
N LYS A 365 22.13 43.46 18.78
CA LYS A 365 20.76 43.94 19.05
C LYS A 365 20.08 43.22 20.20
N HIS A 366 20.40 41.95 20.44
CA HIS A 366 19.95 41.22 21.63
C HIS A 366 20.56 41.76 22.92
N VAL A 367 21.82 42.21 22.90
CA VAL A 367 22.54 42.74 24.09
C VAL A 367 22.21 44.21 24.36
N GLU A 368 21.78 44.96 23.35
CA GLU A 368 21.28 46.34 23.52
C GLU A 368 19.89 46.42 24.19
N LEU A 369 19.22 45.27 24.38
CA LEU A 369 17.95 45.11 25.10
C LEU A 369 18.21 44.68 26.55
#